data_AF-A0A3A0FJ50-F1
#
_entry.id   AF-A0A3A0FJ50-F1
#
_cell.length_a   1.000
_cell.length_b   1.000
_cell.length_c   1.000
_cell.angle_alpha   90.00
_cell.angle_beta   90.00
_cell.angle_gamma   90.00
#
_symmetry.space_group_name_H-M   'P 1'
#
loop_
_entity.id
_entity.type
_entity.pdbx_description
1 polymer ?
#
loop_
_entity_poly.entity_id
_entity_poly.type
_entity_poly.pdbx_seq_one_letter_code
_entity_poly.pdbx_strand_id
1 'polypeptide(L)'
;MLLSGLAALQSANAQEVVKDEYILTPSRAAARSGAIKNNSRINAKKYLSDGKVVVSTSPRSAARLDSTDGPQSAPFNPLDKGCEELLKIVGSGYDCEPNYIVHASKLPNDSNYSRLWGMNAIKAPNAWDVSTGSAQVVVAVIDTGVDYRHSDLADNMWQNPG
;
A
#
# COMPACT_ATOMS: atom_id res chain seq x y z
N MET A 1 20.70 -38.15 4.17
CA MET A 1 20.36 -37.37 2.96
C MET A 1 19.14 -36.53 3.33
N LEU A 2 19.25 -35.33 3.91
CA LEU A 2 19.61 -34.04 3.27
C LEU A 2 18.92 -33.90 1.90
N LEU A 3 18.12 -32.91 1.55
CA LEU A 3 17.81 -31.60 2.16
C LEU A 3 16.58 -31.01 1.40
N SER A 4 15.87 -30.10 2.07
CA SER A 4 15.25 -28.88 1.50
C SER A 4 14.23 -29.00 0.35
N GLY A 5 12.96 -28.85 0.72
CA GLY A 5 11.88 -28.42 -0.17
C GLY A 5 10.80 -27.62 0.58
N LEU A 6 11.17 -26.95 1.69
CA LEU A 6 10.36 -25.84 2.21
C LEU A 6 10.53 -24.72 1.18
N ALA A 7 9.62 -24.67 0.20
CA ALA A 7 9.38 -23.45 -0.53
C ALA A 7 9.15 -22.36 0.53
N ALA A 8 9.99 -21.34 0.46
CA ALA A 8 10.00 -20.22 1.38
C ALA A 8 8.55 -19.79 1.65
N LEU A 9 8.15 -19.86 2.92
CA LEU A 9 7.17 -18.95 3.47
C LEU A 9 7.77 -17.56 3.22
N GLN A 10 7.49 -17.01 2.03
CA GLN A 10 7.77 -15.63 1.69
C GLN A 10 7.17 -14.81 2.83
N SER A 11 8.03 -14.11 3.56
CA SER A 11 7.66 -13.30 4.71
C SER A 11 6.41 -12.48 4.38
N ALA A 12 5.27 -12.84 4.96
CA ALA A 12 3.95 -12.29 4.64
C ALA A 12 3.74 -10.86 5.13
N ASN A 13 4.79 -10.05 5.31
CA ASN A 13 4.67 -8.70 5.86
C ASN A 13 5.85 -7.75 5.57
N ALA A 14 6.75 -8.08 4.65
CA ALA A 14 7.76 -7.11 4.24
C ALA A 14 7.14 -6.17 3.19
N GLN A 15 6.56 -5.05 3.65
CA GLN A 15 6.06 -4.03 2.74
C GLN A 15 7.25 -3.39 2.02
N GLU A 16 7.21 -3.42 0.70
CA GLU A 16 8.29 -2.96 -0.14
C GLU A 16 8.33 -1.43 -0.18
N VAL A 17 9.54 -0.84 -0.21
CA VAL A 17 9.73 0.62 -0.26
C VAL A 17 10.64 1.02 -1.42
N VAL A 18 10.40 2.22 -1.94
CA VAL A 18 11.37 2.89 -2.82
C VAL A 18 12.55 3.33 -1.95
N LYS A 19 13.72 2.76 -2.22
CA LYS A 19 14.94 3.02 -1.45
C LYS A 19 15.25 4.51 -1.37
N ASP A 20 15.58 4.98 -0.17
CA ASP A 20 15.95 6.36 0.14
C ASP A 20 14.89 7.42 -0.23
N GLU A 21 13.63 7.00 -0.44
CA GLU A 21 12.49 7.90 -0.64
C GLU A 21 11.51 7.87 0.53
N TYR A 22 11.02 9.06 0.85
CA TYR A 22 10.13 9.30 1.97
C TYR A 22 9.01 10.25 1.56
N ILE A 23 7.85 10.08 2.19
CA ILE A 23 6.70 10.96 2.04
C ILE A 23 6.64 11.85 3.29
N LEU A 24 6.74 13.17 3.06
CA LEU A 24 6.49 14.17 4.08
C LEU A 24 5.03 14.62 3.98
N THR A 25 4.28 14.40 5.06
CA THR A 25 2.89 14.82 5.19
C THR A 25 2.83 16.08 6.07
N PRO A 26 2.41 17.23 5.55
CA PRO A 26 2.27 18.43 6.37
C PRO A 26 1.04 18.32 7.28
N SER A 27 1.20 18.77 8.52
CA SER A 27 0.08 19.21 9.35
C SER A 27 -0.62 20.41 8.69
N ARG A 28 -1.88 20.67 9.08
CA ARG A 28 -2.65 21.83 8.58
C ARG A 28 -1.91 23.17 8.75
N ALA A 29 -1.07 23.30 9.77
CA ALA A 29 -0.26 24.49 10.01
C ALA A 29 0.95 24.58 9.06
N ALA A 30 1.63 23.45 8.81
CA ALA A 30 2.83 23.40 7.97
C ALA A 30 2.54 23.50 6.47
N ALA A 31 1.37 23.02 6.01
CA ALA A 31 0.95 23.15 4.61
C ALA A 31 0.89 24.62 4.15
N ARG A 32 0.66 25.55 5.09
CA ARG A 32 0.58 27.00 4.83
C ARG A 32 1.95 27.70 4.78
N SER A 33 3.01 27.11 5.35
CA SER A 33 4.32 27.78 5.45
C SER A 33 5.21 27.59 4.21
N GLY A 34 4.91 26.62 3.35
CA GLY A 34 5.70 26.33 2.14
C GLY A 34 7.13 25.86 2.42
N ALA A 35 7.45 25.45 3.66
CA ALA A 35 8.82 25.19 4.12
C ALA A 35 9.61 24.17 3.27
N ILE A 36 8.93 23.25 2.58
CA ILE A 36 9.57 22.26 1.69
C ILE A 36 9.95 22.86 0.33
N LYS A 37 9.24 23.87 -0.18
CA LYS A 37 9.42 24.38 -1.57
C LYS A 37 10.73 25.14 -1.80
N ASN A 38 11.39 25.60 -0.73
CA ASN A 38 12.57 26.46 -0.82
C ASN A 38 13.77 25.96 0.01
N ASN A 39 13.74 24.71 0.50
CA ASN A 39 14.80 24.19 1.36
C ASN A 39 15.86 23.43 0.54
N SER A 40 17.02 24.06 0.33
CA SER A 40 18.14 23.49 -0.43
C SER A 40 18.76 22.22 0.19
N ARG A 41 18.35 21.85 1.41
CA ARG A 41 18.74 20.60 2.08
C ARG A 41 17.80 19.44 1.77
N ILE A 42 16.71 19.66 1.04
CA ILE A 42 15.71 18.65 0.71
C ILE A 42 15.61 18.52 -0.80
N ASN A 43 15.84 17.30 -1.30
CA ASN A 43 15.60 16.97 -2.69
C ASN A 43 14.13 16.54 -2.86
N ALA A 44 13.26 17.52 -3.10
CA ALA A 44 11.86 17.24 -3.42
C ALA A 44 11.75 16.67 -4.84
N LYS A 45 11.27 15.43 -4.94
CA LYS A 45 11.05 14.74 -6.22
C LYS A 45 9.68 15.02 -6.80
N LYS A 46 8.65 15.06 -5.94
CA LYS A 46 7.25 15.23 -6.38
C LYS A 46 6.39 15.88 -5.30
N TYR A 47 5.57 16.83 -5.71
CA TYR A 47 4.48 17.36 -4.88
C TYR A 47 3.18 16.63 -5.24
N LEU A 48 2.48 16.13 -4.23
CA LEU A 48 1.19 15.46 -4.39
C LEU A 48 0.04 16.46 -4.20
N SER A 49 -1.13 16.15 -4.76
CA SER A 49 -2.29 17.04 -4.79
C SER A 49 -2.89 17.33 -3.41
N ASP A 50 -2.62 16.47 -2.43
CA ASP A 50 -3.03 16.60 -1.02
C ASP A 50 -2.02 17.41 -0.17
N GLY A 51 -1.00 17.99 -0.80
CA GLY A 51 0.04 18.76 -0.14
C GLY A 51 1.19 17.93 0.42
N LYS A 52 1.14 16.60 0.29
CA LYS A 52 2.29 15.72 0.61
C LYS A 52 3.43 15.93 -0.38
N VAL A 53 4.65 15.61 0.05
CA VAL A 53 5.85 15.73 -0.80
C VAL A 53 6.67 14.46 -0.72
N VAL A 54 6.99 13.89 -1.89
CA VAL A 54 7.99 12.84 -2.01
C VAL A 54 9.37 13.47 -2.04
N VAL A 55 10.21 13.08 -1.09
CA VAL A 55 11.58 13.56 -0.94
C VAL A 55 12.54 12.38 -0.96
N SER A 56 13.75 12.57 -1.46
CA SER A 56 14.82 11.59 -1.27
C SER A 56 15.82 12.07 -0.23
N THR A 57 16.21 11.19 0.70
CA THR A 57 17.38 11.47 1.55
C THR A 57 18.62 11.35 0.69
N SER A 58 19.21 12.48 0.36
CA SER A 58 20.60 12.48 -0.05
C SER A 58 21.32 13.52 0.79
N PRO A 59 21.79 13.17 2.00
CA PRO A 59 22.90 13.89 2.55
C PRO A 59 24.12 13.55 1.69
N ARG A 60 25.06 14.48 1.59
CA ARG A 60 26.41 14.35 0.98
C ARG A 60 27.26 13.16 1.50
N SER A 61 26.69 12.18 2.19
CA SER A 61 27.31 10.96 2.70
C SER A 61 26.74 9.67 2.09
N ALA A 62 25.73 9.71 1.21
CA ALA A 62 25.35 8.54 0.43
C ALA A 62 26.43 8.30 -0.64
N ALA A 63 27.41 7.48 -0.32
CA ALA A 63 28.37 6.96 -1.28
C ALA A 63 27.61 6.47 -2.53
N ARG A 64 27.82 7.17 -3.64
CA ARG A 64 27.55 6.77 -5.03
C ARG A 64 26.44 5.70 -5.17
N LEU A 65 25.18 6.13 -5.10
CA LEU A 65 24.02 5.30 -5.42
C LEU A 65 24.03 4.98 -6.92
N ASP A 66 24.37 3.74 -7.26
CA ASP A 66 24.04 3.17 -8.57
C ASP A 66 22.52 3.00 -8.64
N SER A 67 21.91 3.48 -9.73
CA SER A 67 20.47 3.42 -10.00
C SER A 67 19.95 1.99 -10.26
N THR A 68 20.76 0.95 -10.04
CA THR A 68 20.37 -0.46 -10.20
C THR A 68 19.68 -1.07 -8.99
N ASP A 69 19.59 -0.36 -7.87
CA ASP A 69 18.97 -0.91 -6.67
C ASP A 69 17.44 -0.85 -6.81
N GLY A 70 16.88 -1.98 -7.23
CA GLY A 70 15.45 -2.25 -7.22
C GLY A 70 14.86 -2.12 -5.81
N PRO A 71 13.53 -2.28 -5.73
CA PRO A 71 12.82 -2.05 -4.50
C PRO A 71 13.26 -3.03 -3.39
N GLN A 72 13.39 -2.51 -2.17
CA GLN A 72 13.98 -3.24 -1.05
C GLN A 72 12.89 -3.61 -0.04
N SER A 73 12.92 -4.87 0.42
CA SER A 73 12.09 -5.35 1.52
C SER A 73 12.56 -4.72 2.84
N ALA A 74 11.90 -3.65 3.29
CA ALA A 74 12.27 -2.99 4.54
C ALA A 74 11.63 -3.73 5.73
N PRO A 75 12.40 -4.18 6.74
CA PRO A 75 11.82 -4.55 8.03
C PRO A 75 11.22 -3.30 8.67
N PHE A 76 9.94 -3.39 9.07
CA PHE A 76 9.15 -2.31 9.66
C PHE A 76 9.87 -1.72 10.90
N ASN A 77 10.61 -0.61 10.74
CA ASN A 77 11.29 0.08 11.82
C ASN A 77 10.57 1.41 12.09
N PRO A 78 10.15 1.71 13.34
CA PRO A 78 9.26 2.84 13.64
C PRO A 78 9.75 4.21 13.19
N LEU A 79 11.05 4.40 12.96
CA LEU A 79 11.59 5.54 12.24
C LEU A 79 12.83 5.05 11.48
N ASP A 80 12.72 4.93 10.16
CA ASP A 80 13.93 4.85 9.35
C ASP A 80 14.77 6.11 9.63
N LYS A 81 16.08 5.95 9.87
CA LYS A 81 16.99 7.06 10.20
C LYS A 81 16.85 8.26 9.24
N GLY A 82 16.48 7.99 7.98
CA GLY A 82 16.17 9.01 6.99
C GLY A 82 15.03 9.95 7.39
N CYS A 83 13.94 9.42 7.96
CA CYS A 83 12.85 10.25 8.48
C CYS A 83 13.27 11.10 9.67
N GLU A 84 14.08 10.57 10.59
CA GLU A 84 14.60 11.37 11.71
C GLU A 84 15.44 12.56 11.23
N GLU A 85 16.28 12.36 10.21
CA GLU A 85 17.09 13.43 9.62
C GLU A 85 16.22 14.45 8.88
N LEU A 86 15.24 14.00 8.10
CA LEU A 86 14.32 14.89 7.39
C LEU A 86 13.50 15.76 8.36
N LEU A 87 12.98 15.17 9.44
CA LEU A 87 12.19 15.89 10.44
C LEU A 87 13.01 16.95 11.19
N LYS A 88 14.31 16.74 11.42
CA LYS A 88 15.21 17.77 11.96
C LYS A 88 15.39 18.97 11.01
N ILE A 89 15.23 18.76 9.70
CA ILE A 89 15.38 19.80 8.68
C ILE A 89 14.07 20.58 8.49
N VAL A 90 12.93 19.89 8.40
CA VAL A 90 11.62 20.54 8.15
C VAL A 90 10.96 21.08 9.41
N GLY A 91 11.37 20.60 10.59
CA GLY A 91 10.86 21.04 11.88
C GLY A 91 9.49 20.46 12.22
N SER A 92 8.95 20.92 13.35
CA SER A 92 7.65 20.48 13.85
C SER A 92 6.52 20.88 12.91
N GLY A 93 5.63 19.93 12.64
CA GLY A 93 4.48 20.12 11.75
C GLY A 93 4.51 19.27 10.48
N TYR A 94 5.47 18.36 10.34
CA TYR A 94 5.47 17.33 9.30
C TYR A 94 5.53 15.95 9.93
N ASP A 95 4.80 15.00 9.36
CA ASP A 95 4.97 13.57 9.58
C ASP A 95 5.81 13.00 8.43
N CYS A 96 6.60 11.96 8.71
CA CYS A 96 7.46 11.31 7.71
C CYS A 96 7.25 9.81 7.73
N GLU A 97 7.07 9.23 6.55
CA GLU A 97 6.97 7.78 6.33
C GLU A 97 7.78 7.35 5.10
N PRO A 98 8.25 6.09 5.03
CA PRO A 98 8.86 5.56 3.80
C PRO A 98 7.90 5.61 2.61
N ASN A 99 8.43 5.79 1.40
CA ASN A 99 7.62 5.69 0.18
C ASN A 99 7.34 4.22 -0.15
N TYR A 100 6.23 3.68 0.35
CA TYR A 100 5.83 2.29 0.11
C TYR A 100 5.40 2.04 -1.33
N ILE A 101 5.83 0.90 -1.86
CA ILE A 101 5.32 0.34 -3.11
C ILE A 101 4.09 -0.48 -2.76
N VAL A 102 2.97 -0.13 -3.39
CA VAL A 102 1.72 -0.86 -3.26
C VAL A 102 1.46 -1.67 -4.52
N HIS A 103 1.02 -2.90 -4.34
CA HIS A 103 0.60 -3.77 -5.44
C HIS A 103 -0.90 -3.98 -5.37
N ALA A 104 -1.55 -4.03 -6.53
CA ALA A 104 -2.93 -4.48 -6.59
C ALA A 104 -2.98 -5.94 -6.13
N SER A 105 -3.76 -6.21 -5.08
CA SER A 105 -4.05 -7.57 -4.62
C SER A 105 -5.48 -7.94 -5.01
N LYS A 106 -5.66 -9.15 -5.51
CA LYS A 106 -6.98 -9.74 -5.74
C LYS A 106 -7.48 -10.56 -4.54
N LEU A 107 -6.64 -10.76 -3.52
CA LEU A 107 -7.05 -11.39 -2.28
C LEU A 107 -7.89 -10.42 -1.43
N PRO A 108 -9.02 -10.87 -0.86
CA PRO A 108 -9.82 -10.04 0.02
C PRO A 108 -9.04 -9.55 1.24
N ASN A 109 -9.29 -8.30 1.63
CA ASN A 109 -8.76 -7.69 2.84
C ASN A 109 -9.66 -7.91 4.07
N ASP A 110 -10.69 -8.76 3.95
CA ASP A 110 -11.57 -9.12 5.06
C ASP A 110 -10.80 -9.91 6.14
N SER A 111 -10.87 -9.43 7.38
CA SER A 111 -10.15 -10.02 8.52
C SER A 111 -10.49 -11.49 8.80
N ASN A 112 -11.70 -11.94 8.45
CA ASN A 112 -12.18 -13.29 8.63
C ASN A 112 -12.01 -14.15 7.37
N TYR A 113 -11.46 -13.63 6.27
CA TYR A 113 -11.25 -14.40 5.03
C TYR A 113 -10.52 -15.73 5.27
N SER A 114 -9.52 -15.71 6.15
CA SER A 114 -8.76 -16.91 6.55
C SER A 114 -9.61 -18.00 7.21
N ARG A 115 -10.79 -17.67 7.74
CA ARG A 115 -11.74 -18.61 8.36
C ARG A 115 -12.71 -19.23 7.34
N LEU A 116 -12.80 -18.68 6.12
CA LEU A 116 -13.68 -19.17 5.07
C LEU A 116 -13.05 -20.36 4.33
N TRP A 117 -12.96 -21.51 5.01
CA TRP A 117 -12.29 -22.73 4.52
C TRP A 117 -12.67 -23.11 3.08
N GLY A 118 -13.93 -22.87 2.69
CA GLY A 118 -14.46 -23.20 1.37
C GLY A 118 -13.78 -22.45 0.23
N MET A 119 -13.29 -21.22 0.47
CA MET A 119 -12.68 -20.38 -0.56
C MET A 119 -11.40 -21.03 -1.12
N ASN A 120 -10.56 -21.56 -0.24
CA ASN A 120 -9.37 -22.29 -0.65
C ASN A 120 -9.70 -23.66 -1.23
N ALA A 121 -10.72 -24.34 -0.69
CA ALA A 121 -11.14 -25.65 -1.18
C ALA A 121 -11.61 -25.61 -2.65
N ILE A 122 -12.29 -24.53 -3.06
CA ILE A 122 -12.72 -24.31 -4.45
C ILE A 122 -11.68 -23.54 -5.30
N LYS A 123 -10.50 -23.25 -4.74
CA LYS A 123 -9.43 -22.48 -5.40
C LYS A 123 -9.88 -21.09 -5.89
N ALA A 124 -10.74 -20.41 -5.12
CA ALA A 124 -11.23 -19.08 -5.48
C ALA A 124 -10.12 -18.04 -5.73
N PRO A 125 -9.04 -17.94 -4.92
CA PRO A 125 -7.92 -17.05 -5.22
C PRO A 125 -7.34 -17.23 -6.63
N ASN A 126 -7.11 -18.48 -7.04
CA ASN A 126 -6.57 -18.77 -8.37
C ASN A 126 -7.56 -18.40 -9.48
N ALA A 127 -8.87 -18.53 -9.23
CA ALA A 127 -9.88 -18.11 -10.18
C ALA A 127 -9.92 -16.58 -10.34
N TRP A 128 -9.77 -15.81 -9.26
CA TRP A 128 -9.76 -14.36 -9.30
C TRP A 128 -8.55 -13.79 -10.06
N ASP A 129 -7.42 -14.49 -10.07
CA ASP A 129 -6.29 -14.15 -10.93
C ASP A 129 -6.68 -14.11 -12.42
N VAL A 130 -7.63 -14.96 -12.82
CA VAL A 130 -8.19 -14.98 -14.19
C VAL A 130 -9.34 -13.99 -14.36
N SER A 131 -10.36 -14.02 -13.50
CA SER A 131 -11.53 -13.14 -13.55
C SER A 131 -12.28 -13.11 -12.22
N THR A 132 -12.88 -11.96 -11.89
CA THR A 132 -13.83 -11.82 -10.77
C THR A 132 -15.30 -11.86 -11.23
N GLY A 133 -15.54 -12.19 -12.50
CA GLY A 133 -16.87 -12.19 -13.11
C GLY A 133 -17.14 -10.96 -13.98
N SER A 134 -18.40 -10.79 -14.37
CA SER A 134 -18.89 -9.69 -15.20
C SER A 134 -20.25 -9.24 -14.69
N ALA A 135 -20.50 -7.93 -14.63
CA ALA A 135 -21.80 -7.37 -14.27
C ALA A 135 -22.93 -7.74 -15.27
N GLN A 136 -22.58 -8.30 -16.44
CA GLN A 136 -23.53 -8.82 -17.41
C GLN A 136 -24.08 -10.21 -17.02
N VAL A 137 -23.40 -10.93 -16.13
CA VAL A 137 -23.83 -12.24 -15.65
C VAL A 137 -24.64 -12.05 -14.37
N VAL A 138 -25.95 -12.27 -14.45
CA VAL A 138 -26.86 -12.18 -13.30
C VAL A 138 -27.12 -13.58 -12.75
N VAL A 139 -26.91 -13.78 -11.44
CA VAL A 139 -27.18 -15.03 -10.74
C VAL A 139 -28.47 -14.89 -9.94
N ALA A 140 -29.45 -15.76 -10.20
CA ALA A 140 -30.70 -15.80 -9.47
C ALA A 140 -30.62 -16.79 -8.31
N VAL A 141 -30.98 -16.34 -7.10
CA VAL A 141 -31.05 -17.16 -5.88
C VAL A 141 -32.51 -17.20 -5.42
N ILE A 142 -33.10 -18.40 -5.39
CA ILE A 142 -34.50 -18.62 -4.96
C ILE A 142 -34.48 -19.09 -3.51
N ASP A 143 -34.64 -18.16 -2.58
CA ASP A 143 -34.58 -18.39 -1.14
C ASP A 143 -35.62 -17.46 -0.43
N THR A 144 -35.53 -17.33 0.89
CA THR A 144 -36.40 -16.51 1.75
C THR A 144 -36.30 -15.00 1.53
N GLY A 145 -35.27 -14.54 0.80
CA GLY A 145 -34.97 -13.14 0.57
C GLY A 145 -33.50 -12.81 0.84
N VAL A 146 -33.15 -11.53 0.74
CA VAL A 146 -31.80 -10.98 0.99
C VAL A 146 -31.91 -9.58 1.58
N ASP A 147 -30.97 -9.20 2.47
CA ASP A 147 -30.84 -7.80 2.90
C ASP A 147 -30.07 -7.01 1.84
N TYR A 148 -30.80 -6.34 0.95
CA TYR A 148 -30.26 -5.54 -0.14
C TYR A 148 -29.42 -4.33 0.34
N ARG A 149 -29.42 -4.00 1.64
CA ARG A 149 -28.65 -2.90 2.21
C ARG A 149 -27.39 -3.36 2.95
N HIS A 150 -27.12 -4.66 2.99
CA HIS A 150 -25.90 -5.19 3.60
C HIS A 150 -24.67 -4.68 2.84
N SER A 151 -23.65 -4.17 3.55
CA SER A 151 -22.46 -3.56 2.95
C SER A 151 -21.77 -4.45 1.92
N ASP A 152 -21.71 -5.75 2.21
CA ASP A 152 -20.97 -6.72 1.38
C ASP A 152 -21.77 -7.19 0.16
N LEU A 153 -23.07 -6.88 0.10
CA LEU A 153 -23.98 -7.35 -0.95
C LEU A 153 -24.53 -6.22 -1.81
N ALA A 154 -24.73 -5.03 -1.24
CA ALA A 154 -25.44 -3.92 -1.88
C ALA A 154 -24.91 -3.58 -3.28
N ASP A 155 -23.58 -3.55 -3.45
CA ASP A 155 -22.93 -3.24 -4.72
C ASP A 155 -23.12 -4.34 -5.78
N ASN A 156 -23.48 -5.57 -5.36
CA ASN A 156 -23.71 -6.72 -6.22
C ASN A 156 -25.20 -7.01 -6.47
N MET A 157 -26.12 -6.18 -5.95
CA MET A 157 -27.56 -6.39 -6.14
C MET A 157 -28.03 -5.89 -7.50
N TRP A 158 -28.53 -6.81 -8.33
CA TRP A 158 -29.19 -6.47 -9.59
C TRP A 158 -30.50 -5.73 -9.33
N GLN A 159 -30.73 -4.63 -10.06
CA GLN A 159 -31.99 -3.89 -10.06
C GLN A 159 -32.65 -4.04 -11.43
N ASN A 160 -33.94 -4.37 -11.43
CA ASN A 160 -34.72 -4.46 -12.65
C ASN A 160 -34.94 -3.05 -13.23
N PRO A 161 -34.43 -2.73 -14.44
CA PRO A 161 -34.55 -1.40 -15.01
C PRO A 161 -35.98 -1.03 -15.45
N GLY A 162 -36.88 -2.00 -15.61
CA GLY A 162 -38.26 -1.79 -16.06
C GLY A 162 -38.42 -1.79 -17.57
#